data_AF-A0A962HCA9-F1
#
_entry.id   AF-A0A962HCA9-F1
#
_cell.length_a   1.000
_cell.length_b   1.000
_cell.length_c   1.000
_cell.angle_alpha   90.00
_cell.angle_beta   90.00
_cell.angle_gamma   90.00
#
_symmetry.space_group_name_H-M   'P 1'
#
loop_
_entity.id
_entity.type
_entity.pdbx_description
1 polymer ?
#
loop_
_entity_poly.entity_id
_entity_poly.type
_entity_poly.pdbx_seq_one_letter_code
_entity_poly.pdbx_strand_id
1 'polypeptide(L)'
;TMRRCENCHDAATSHQAWLPYVETHMAAMACETCHIPKLHAPAIQSQDWTLIRTDGAAVSRCRGVEGPPGDVRSLVTGYQPVLLQRTNIDGQTLLAPYNLITSFYWVYRDSGGQQRPVRLIDLKAAFLKDGGHAPEIVNAFDADGDGRLSDTELVIDSPAKEQLLQARLSALGLAEVHIEGRVQPYSINHNVVRGENALNDCGDCHNQGSRLTQSMRLADHAPVMPEFVATTNVSGSGELIRDLAGALIYQPQPAQDRLYIFGASRNSWMDRLGALAFAGTLFGVLGHGTLRYLAWRRRPHGVEHTRRVRMYDAYRRFWHWLQATSILVLLLTGLIIHRPDIFSVFSFRGVITLHNVLAVILVINAVFSLFYHLATERMREYIPRPHGFFDDSIAQTKYYLSGIFKGEPHPFEKRADDRMNPIQKLTYFGILNVLLPLQIATGVLIWGVQRWPELASSLGGLPLLASVHSLVAWLFASFIVGHVYLTTTGATPLEGIRGMVTGYEEVEDHPGPAK
;
A
#
# COMPACT_ATOMS: atom_id res chain seq x y z
N THR A 1 28.74 24.34 -4.91
CA THR A 1 27.78 23.34 -4.43
C THR A 1 26.86 24.03 -3.44
N MET A 2 25.53 23.98 -3.61
CA MET A 2 24.63 24.53 -2.59
C MET A 2 24.73 23.69 -1.32
N ARG A 3 24.89 24.32 -0.15
CA ARG A 3 24.89 23.61 1.12
C ARG A 3 23.50 22.99 1.32
N ARG A 4 23.45 21.72 1.72
CA ARG A 4 22.21 21.00 2.06
C ARG A 4 22.01 20.95 3.56
N CYS A 5 20.84 20.53 4.01
CA CYS A 5 20.47 20.45 5.43
C CYS A 5 21.46 19.59 6.22
N GLU A 6 21.83 18.43 5.67
CA GLU A 6 22.76 17.46 6.25
C GLU A 6 24.20 17.98 6.39
N ASN A 7 24.57 19.06 5.69
CA ASN A 7 25.88 19.68 5.86
C ASN A 7 25.97 20.49 7.18
N CYS A 8 24.84 20.76 7.83
CA CYS A 8 24.77 21.54 9.05
C CYS A 8 23.98 20.84 10.17
N HIS A 9 23.20 19.82 9.85
CA HIS A 9 22.34 19.09 10.79
C HIS A 9 22.67 17.60 10.79
N ASP A 10 22.79 17.02 11.98
CA ASP A 10 22.82 15.57 12.17
C ASP A 10 21.39 15.04 12.26
N ALA A 11 20.91 14.49 11.14
CA ALA A 11 19.59 13.90 11.03
C ALA A 11 19.42 12.65 11.91
N ALA A 12 20.48 11.87 12.14
CA ALA A 12 20.41 10.66 12.95
C ALA A 12 20.08 11.05 14.40
N THR A 13 20.82 11.98 14.98
CA THR A 13 20.60 12.42 16.36
C THR A 13 19.25 13.12 16.54
N SER A 14 18.89 14.01 15.60
CA SER A 14 17.72 14.88 15.75
C SER A 14 16.37 14.18 15.57
N HIS A 15 16.33 13.02 14.89
CA HIS A 15 15.08 12.33 14.55
C HIS A 15 14.90 10.95 15.23
N GLN A 16 15.94 10.40 15.87
CA GLN A 16 15.89 9.11 16.57
C GLN A 16 14.73 8.97 17.57
N ALA A 17 14.36 10.08 18.22
CA ALA A 17 13.34 10.08 19.25
C ALA A 17 11.94 9.80 18.72
N TRP A 18 11.64 10.08 17.44
CA TRP A 18 10.29 9.94 16.88
C TRP A 18 10.22 9.11 15.60
N LEU A 19 11.26 9.10 14.76
CA LEU A 19 11.28 8.43 13.46
C LEU A 19 11.96 7.07 13.57
N PRO A 20 11.23 5.94 13.43
CA PRO A 20 11.85 4.62 13.36
C PRO A 20 12.68 4.48 12.08
N TYR A 21 13.77 3.72 12.12
CA TYR A 21 14.61 3.46 10.94
C TYR A 21 15.07 4.76 10.24
N VAL A 22 15.65 5.69 11.00
CA VAL A 22 16.04 7.03 10.51
C VAL A 22 16.91 6.93 9.25
N GLU A 23 17.91 6.05 9.21
CA GLU A 23 18.81 5.99 8.05
C GLU A 23 18.09 5.52 6.79
N THR A 24 17.11 4.61 6.88
CA THR A 24 16.29 4.20 5.73
C THR A 24 15.49 5.38 5.18
N HIS A 25 14.89 6.19 6.07
CA HIS A 25 14.16 7.37 5.65
C HIS A 25 15.08 8.41 5.03
N MET A 26 16.24 8.67 5.62
CA MET A 26 17.23 9.64 5.10
C MET A 26 17.93 9.16 3.82
N ALA A 27 17.95 7.85 3.56
CA ALA A 27 18.43 7.29 2.30
C ALA A 27 17.42 7.42 1.15
N ALA A 28 16.13 7.64 1.45
CA ALA A 28 15.06 7.71 0.46
C ALA A 28 14.47 9.12 0.29
N MET A 29 14.57 9.97 1.30
CA MET A 29 13.92 11.29 1.34
C MET A 29 14.92 12.39 1.64
N ALA A 30 14.81 13.49 0.89
CA ALA A 30 15.45 14.75 1.26
C ALA A 30 14.73 15.38 2.46
N CYS A 31 15.44 16.21 3.24
CA CYS A 31 14.85 16.86 4.43
C CYS A 31 13.61 17.70 4.06
N GLU A 32 13.64 18.34 2.90
CA GLU A 32 12.57 19.17 2.35
C GLU A 32 11.26 18.39 2.18
N THR A 33 11.30 17.07 1.99
CA THR A 33 10.10 16.24 1.87
C THR A 33 9.23 16.29 3.13
N CYS A 34 9.86 16.29 4.31
CA CYS A 34 9.13 16.40 5.59
C CYS A 34 8.97 17.84 6.04
N HIS A 35 9.93 18.71 5.70
CA HIS A 35 9.98 20.09 6.17
C HIS A 35 9.33 21.12 5.22
N ILE A 36 8.77 20.70 4.08
CA ILE A 36 7.94 21.54 3.21
C ILE A 36 6.61 20.82 2.94
N PRO A 37 5.80 20.56 3.97
CA PRO A 37 4.54 19.83 3.83
C PRO A 37 3.54 20.56 2.95
N LYS A 38 3.54 21.90 3.03
CA LYS A 38 2.66 22.82 2.32
C LYS A 38 3.39 24.13 2.04
N LEU A 39 3.19 24.67 0.84
CA LEU A 39 3.61 26.00 0.47
C LEU A 39 2.49 27.01 0.78
N HIS A 40 2.78 28.00 1.61
CA HIS A 40 1.87 29.09 1.96
C HIS A 40 2.01 30.31 1.02
N ALA A 41 2.21 30.06 -0.27
CA ALA A 41 2.29 31.08 -1.29
C ALA A 41 1.67 30.58 -2.60
N PRO A 42 1.13 31.48 -3.45
CA PRO A 42 0.73 31.12 -4.80
C PRO A 42 1.95 30.72 -5.62
N ALA A 43 1.75 29.81 -6.57
CA ALA A 43 2.78 29.44 -7.55
C ALA A 43 2.16 29.33 -8.94
N ILE A 44 2.99 29.52 -9.98
CA ILE A 44 2.55 29.30 -11.36
C ILE A 44 2.15 27.83 -11.50
N GLN A 45 0.96 27.59 -12.03
CA GLN A 45 0.41 26.27 -12.35
C GLN A 45 0.63 25.96 -13.83
N SER A 46 0.20 26.87 -14.69
CA SER A 46 0.32 26.73 -16.13
C SER A 46 0.54 28.06 -16.84
N GLN A 47 1.19 27.99 -18.00
CA GLN A 47 1.32 29.08 -18.96
C GLN A 47 0.86 28.58 -20.33
N ASP A 48 -0.28 29.07 -20.78
CA ASP A 48 -0.82 28.72 -22.09
C ASP A 48 -0.52 29.83 -23.10
N TRP A 49 0.50 29.61 -23.92
CA TRP A 49 0.89 30.43 -25.06
C TRP A 49 0.16 30.03 -26.34
N THR A 50 -0.75 29.05 -26.29
CA THR A 50 -1.64 28.76 -27.42
C THR A 50 -2.68 29.84 -27.63
N LEU A 51 -2.86 30.70 -26.62
CA LEU A 51 -3.79 31.81 -26.56
C LEU A 51 -3.05 33.03 -26.01
N ILE A 52 -3.41 34.23 -26.46
CA ILE A 52 -2.85 35.47 -25.91
C ILE A 52 -3.94 36.46 -25.51
N ARG A 53 -3.69 37.17 -24.42
CA ARG A 53 -4.51 38.30 -23.97
C ARG A 53 -4.26 39.53 -24.83
N THR A 54 -5.08 40.57 -24.67
CA THR A 54 -4.95 41.84 -25.39
C THR A 54 -3.65 42.60 -25.08
N ASP A 55 -3.06 42.39 -23.90
CA ASP A 55 -1.72 42.89 -23.53
C ASP A 55 -0.58 42.08 -24.18
N GLY A 56 -0.89 40.97 -24.85
CA GLY A 56 0.05 40.08 -25.48
C GLY A 56 0.73 39.07 -24.55
N ALA A 57 0.24 38.93 -23.31
CA ALA A 57 0.69 37.90 -22.39
C ALA A 57 -0.04 36.57 -22.62
N ALA A 58 0.59 35.46 -22.21
CA ALA A 58 -0.03 34.15 -22.16
C ALA A 58 -1.17 34.09 -21.15
N VAL A 59 -2.13 33.20 -21.38
CA VAL A 59 -3.13 32.85 -20.37
C VAL A 59 -2.43 32.05 -19.27
N SER A 60 -2.24 32.70 -18.11
CA SER A 60 -1.50 32.13 -16.99
C SER A 60 -2.44 31.82 -15.85
N ARG A 61 -2.22 30.68 -15.18
CA ARG A 61 -2.94 30.27 -13.97
C ARG A 61 -1.96 30.04 -12.83
N CYS A 62 -2.37 30.40 -11.63
CA CYS A 62 -1.64 30.11 -10.42
C CYS A 62 -2.43 29.13 -9.54
N ARG A 63 -1.71 28.25 -8.86
CA ARG A 63 -2.24 27.39 -7.79
C ARG A 63 -2.03 28.07 -6.44
N GLY A 64 -2.84 27.69 -5.45
CA GLY A 64 -2.72 28.17 -4.07
C GLY A 64 -3.18 29.61 -3.85
N VAL A 65 -4.05 30.11 -4.73
CA VAL A 65 -4.74 31.39 -4.61
C VAL A 65 -6.15 31.29 -5.20
N GLU A 66 -7.13 31.89 -4.54
CA GLU A 66 -8.47 32.10 -5.05
C GLU A 66 -8.62 33.59 -5.42
N GLY A 67 -8.79 33.85 -6.72
CA GLY A 67 -8.79 35.20 -7.29
C GLY A 67 -7.51 35.54 -8.07
N PRO A 68 -7.43 36.75 -8.67
CA PRO A 68 -6.27 37.18 -9.45
C PRO A 68 -4.99 37.23 -8.61
N PRO A 69 -3.88 36.60 -9.04
CA PRO A 69 -2.61 36.68 -8.31
C PRO A 69 -2.15 38.13 -8.14
N GLY A 70 -1.81 38.52 -6.90
CA GLY A 70 -1.34 39.87 -6.57
C GLY A 70 -2.44 40.90 -6.27
N ASP A 71 -3.73 40.58 -6.46
CA ASP A 71 -4.83 41.40 -5.95
C ASP A 71 -4.94 41.23 -4.42
N VAL A 72 -5.07 42.34 -3.70
CA VAL A 72 -5.19 42.37 -2.23
C VAL A 72 -6.45 41.68 -1.70
N ARG A 73 -7.44 41.45 -2.57
CA ARG A 73 -8.70 40.74 -2.25
C ARG A 73 -8.59 39.23 -2.46
N SER A 74 -7.52 38.75 -3.10
CA SER A 74 -7.35 37.34 -3.38
C SER A 74 -6.97 36.55 -2.13
N LEU A 75 -7.60 35.40 -1.93
CA LEU A 75 -7.33 34.53 -0.79
C LEU A 75 -6.17 33.59 -1.10
N VAL A 76 -5.05 33.73 -0.38
CA VAL A 76 -3.92 32.81 -0.49
C VAL A 76 -4.20 31.54 0.31
N THR A 77 -4.47 30.45 -0.40
CA THR A 77 -4.77 29.14 0.20
C THR A 77 -3.54 28.25 0.33
N GLY A 78 -2.50 28.53 -0.49
CA GLY A 78 -1.32 27.71 -0.62
C GLY A 78 -1.59 26.36 -1.30
N TYR A 79 -0.57 25.52 -1.43
CA TYR A 79 -0.74 24.20 -2.04
C TYR A 79 0.26 23.19 -1.49
N GLN A 80 -0.07 21.92 -1.65
CA GLN A 80 0.83 20.82 -1.29
C GLN A 80 1.69 20.45 -2.50
N PRO A 81 3.02 20.44 -2.38
CA PRO A 81 3.89 20.06 -3.49
C PRO A 81 3.77 18.56 -3.78
N VAL A 82 4.11 18.20 -5.01
CA VAL A 82 4.29 16.81 -5.42
C VAL A 82 5.69 16.37 -5.00
N LEU A 83 5.84 15.11 -4.61
CA LEU A 83 7.12 14.52 -4.27
C LEU A 83 7.64 13.73 -5.47
N LEU A 84 8.84 14.04 -5.94
CA LEU A 84 9.48 13.37 -7.08
C LEU A 84 10.89 12.92 -6.71
N GLN A 85 11.36 11.83 -7.32
CA GLN A 85 12.73 11.39 -7.15
C GLN A 85 13.69 12.30 -7.91
N ARG A 86 14.67 12.85 -7.21
CA ARG A 86 15.77 13.64 -7.76
C ARG A 86 17.07 12.85 -7.63
N THR A 87 17.78 12.68 -8.74
CA THR A 87 19.17 12.20 -8.73
C THR A 87 20.10 13.37 -8.47
N ASN A 88 20.77 13.32 -7.33
CA ASN A 88 21.73 14.32 -6.90
C ASN A 88 23.08 14.13 -7.61
N ILE A 89 23.96 15.13 -7.49
CA ILE A 89 25.32 15.12 -8.07
C ILE A 89 26.18 14.00 -7.48
N ASP A 90 25.92 13.62 -6.22
CA ASP A 90 26.57 12.50 -5.52
C ASP A 90 26.03 11.11 -5.96
N GLY A 91 25.08 11.08 -6.91
CA GLY A 91 24.44 9.87 -7.41
C GLY A 91 23.29 9.34 -6.54
N GLN A 92 23.00 9.96 -5.40
CA GLN A 92 21.87 9.56 -4.56
C GLN A 92 20.54 10.00 -5.18
N THR A 93 19.56 9.10 -5.16
CA THR A 93 18.19 9.40 -5.60
C THR A 93 17.31 9.60 -4.39
N LEU A 94 16.83 10.83 -4.17
CA LEU A 94 16.01 11.18 -3.01
C LEU A 94 14.68 11.79 -3.46
N LEU A 95 13.61 11.46 -2.75
CA LEU A 95 12.34 12.17 -2.86
C LEU A 95 12.49 13.61 -2.38
N ALA A 96 12.01 14.57 -3.16
CA ALA A 96 12.01 15.99 -2.84
C ALA A 96 10.73 16.68 -3.35
N PRO A 97 10.33 17.83 -2.78
CA PRO A 97 9.14 18.55 -3.19
C PRO A 97 9.37 19.41 -4.45
N TYR A 98 8.40 19.34 -5.37
CA TYR A 98 8.40 20.08 -6.63
C TYR A 98 7.08 20.82 -6.88
N ASN A 99 7.20 21.96 -7.54
CA ASN A 99 6.10 22.56 -8.29
C ASN A 99 6.20 22.09 -9.74
N LEU A 100 5.11 21.59 -10.30
CA LEU A 100 5.04 21.30 -11.73
C LEU A 100 4.36 22.46 -12.45
N ILE A 101 5.08 23.03 -13.42
CA ILE A 101 4.55 24.07 -14.32
C ILE A 101 4.30 23.45 -15.68
N THR A 102 3.09 23.61 -16.19
CA THR A 102 2.71 23.12 -17.52
C THR A 102 2.66 24.26 -18.51
N SER A 103 3.36 24.11 -19.63
CA SER A 103 3.36 25.11 -20.70
C SER A 103 2.77 24.49 -21.97
N PHE A 104 1.82 25.18 -22.57
CA PHE A 104 1.32 24.85 -23.91
C PHE A 104 1.73 25.96 -24.87
N TYR A 105 2.21 25.61 -26.06
CA TYR A 105 2.68 26.59 -27.03
C TYR A 105 2.60 26.03 -28.46
N TRP A 106 2.49 26.93 -29.42
CA TRP A 106 2.55 26.56 -30.84
C TRP A 106 4.00 26.33 -31.27
N VAL A 107 4.21 25.30 -32.07
CA VAL A 107 5.46 25.05 -32.79
C VAL A 107 5.22 25.08 -34.29
N TYR A 108 6.28 25.37 -35.05
CA TYR A 108 6.29 25.31 -36.50
C TYR A 108 7.62 24.74 -36.98
N ARG A 109 7.67 24.30 -38.24
CA ARG A 109 8.90 23.87 -38.89
C ARG A 109 9.53 25.04 -39.65
N ASP A 110 10.77 25.38 -39.28
CA ASP A 110 11.54 26.42 -39.97
C ASP A 110 12.04 25.94 -41.36
N SER A 111 12.59 26.86 -42.15
CA SER A 111 13.10 26.56 -43.49
C SER A 111 14.27 25.56 -43.51
N GLY A 112 14.94 25.35 -42.36
CA GLY A 112 15.98 24.34 -42.16
C GLY A 112 15.43 22.98 -41.70
N GLY A 113 14.10 22.82 -41.63
CA GLY A 113 13.45 21.61 -41.18
C GLY A 113 13.44 21.43 -39.66
N GLN A 114 13.91 22.42 -38.89
CA GLN A 114 13.96 22.34 -37.44
C GLN A 114 12.64 22.82 -36.83
N GLN A 115 12.23 22.15 -35.76
CA GLN A 115 11.06 22.57 -35.02
C GLN A 115 11.39 23.73 -34.07
N ARG A 116 10.58 24.78 -34.11
CA ARG A 116 10.77 26.00 -33.32
C ARG A 116 9.45 26.42 -32.67
N PRO A 117 9.47 26.96 -31.43
CA PRO A 117 8.31 27.66 -30.89
C PRO A 117 7.95 28.86 -31.77
N VAL A 118 6.66 29.10 -31.99
CA VAL A 118 6.17 30.29 -32.68
C VAL A 118 6.58 31.54 -31.89
N ARG A 119 7.09 32.55 -32.59
CA ARG A 119 7.57 33.78 -31.95
C ARG A 119 6.39 34.60 -31.45
N LEU A 120 6.58 35.33 -30.36
CA LEU A 120 5.55 36.20 -29.78
C LEU A 120 4.99 37.22 -30.79
N ILE A 121 5.81 37.73 -31.71
CA ILE A 121 5.36 38.65 -32.76
C ILE A 121 4.35 38.01 -33.72
N ASP A 122 4.56 36.74 -34.06
CA ASP A 122 3.67 35.99 -34.96
C ASP A 122 2.37 35.63 -34.24
N LEU A 123 2.44 35.26 -32.95
CA LEU A 123 1.26 35.09 -32.10
C LEU A 123 0.44 36.38 -32.04
N LYS A 124 1.09 37.53 -31.77
CA LYS A 124 0.39 38.84 -31.75
C LYS A 124 -0.28 39.15 -33.08
N ALA A 125 0.39 38.90 -34.20
CA ALA A 125 -0.16 39.13 -35.53
C ALA A 125 -1.35 38.20 -35.86
N ALA A 126 -1.33 36.95 -35.38
CA ALA A 126 -2.42 36.01 -35.60
C ALA A 126 -3.67 36.30 -34.74
N PHE A 127 -3.47 36.80 -33.52
CA PHE A 127 -4.53 36.93 -32.51
C PHE A 127 -5.10 38.34 -32.34
N LEU A 128 -4.29 39.38 -32.52
CA LEU A 128 -4.66 40.74 -32.19
C LEU A 128 -4.84 41.59 -33.45
N LYS A 129 -5.85 42.47 -33.43
CA LYS A 129 -6.11 43.46 -34.46
C LYS A 129 -6.63 44.74 -33.79
N ASP A 130 -6.09 45.89 -34.18
CA ASP A 130 -6.53 47.22 -33.71
C ASP A 130 -6.62 47.36 -32.17
N GLY A 131 -5.71 46.69 -31.44
CA GLY A 131 -5.64 46.74 -29.97
C GLY A 131 -6.57 45.78 -29.22
N GLY A 132 -7.37 44.98 -29.93
CA GLY A 132 -8.21 43.90 -29.37
C GLY A 132 -7.96 42.55 -30.04
N HIS A 133 -8.75 41.54 -29.69
CA HIS A 133 -8.75 40.26 -30.39
C HIS A 133 -9.36 40.41 -31.80
N ALA A 134 -8.83 39.66 -32.77
CA ALA A 134 -9.37 39.67 -34.13
C ALA A 134 -10.86 39.25 -34.15
N PRO A 135 -11.72 39.87 -34.97
CA PRO A 135 -13.17 39.57 -34.99
C PRO A 135 -13.51 38.09 -35.17
N GLU A 136 -12.72 37.37 -35.98
CA GLU A 136 -12.91 35.94 -36.22
C GLU A 136 -12.62 35.10 -34.97
N ILE A 137 -11.72 35.56 -34.10
CA ILE A 137 -11.42 34.91 -32.82
C ILE A 137 -12.51 35.24 -31.82
N VAL A 138 -12.96 36.48 -31.74
CA VAL A 138 -14.11 36.85 -30.90
C VAL A 138 -15.31 35.99 -31.25
N ASN A 139 -15.69 35.91 -32.53
CA ASN A 139 -16.82 35.09 -32.98
C ASN A 139 -16.72 33.59 -32.64
N ALA A 140 -15.51 33.06 -32.44
CA ALA A 140 -15.30 31.64 -32.14
C ALA A 140 -15.14 31.35 -30.64
N PHE A 141 -14.75 32.34 -29.83
CA PHE A 141 -14.43 32.18 -28.41
C PHE A 141 -15.42 32.88 -27.48
N ASP A 142 -16.12 33.91 -27.94
CA ASP A 142 -17.11 34.70 -27.19
C ASP A 142 -18.36 33.86 -26.94
N ALA A 143 -18.43 33.26 -25.76
CA ALA A 143 -19.48 32.34 -25.38
C ALA A 143 -20.69 33.07 -24.78
N ASP A 144 -20.48 34.24 -24.18
CA ASP A 144 -21.56 35.04 -23.58
C ASP A 144 -22.10 36.16 -24.49
N GLY A 145 -21.40 36.45 -25.59
CA GLY A 145 -21.83 37.38 -26.63
C GLY A 145 -21.61 38.85 -26.27
N ASP A 146 -20.76 39.15 -25.29
CA ASP A 146 -20.48 40.53 -24.85
C ASP A 146 -19.44 41.27 -25.73
N GLY A 147 -18.83 40.56 -26.68
CA GLY A 147 -17.83 41.06 -27.61
C GLY A 147 -16.41 41.18 -27.03
N ARG A 148 -16.16 40.65 -25.83
CA ARG A 148 -14.86 40.68 -25.14
C ARG A 148 -14.49 39.30 -24.59
N LEU A 149 -13.31 38.81 -24.96
CA LEU A 149 -12.85 37.52 -24.46
C LEU A 149 -12.32 37.61 -23.02
N SER A 150 -13.04 36.97 -22.12
CA SER A 150 -12.61 36.72 -20.74
C SER A 150 -11.57 35.60 -20.66
N ASP A 151 -10.89 35.52 -19.53
CA ASP A 151 -9.94 34.44 -19.24
C ASP A 151 -10.60 33.05 -19.24
N THR A 152 -11.90 32.96 -19.00
CA THR A 152 -12.68 31.71 -19.03
C THR A 152 -13.02 31.27 -20.45
N GLU A 153 -13.13 32.21 -21.38
CA GLU A 153 -13.43 31.95 -22.79
C GLU A 153 -12.19 31.65 -23.61
N LEU A 154 -11.04 32.21 -23.22
CA LEU A 154 -9.73 31.90 -23.79
C LEU A 154 -9.31 30.47 -23.42
N VAL A 155 -9.92 29.50 -24.09
CA VAL A 155 -9.67 28.05 -23.99
C VAL A 155 -9.89 27.40 -25.36
N ILE A 156 -8.95 26.55 -25.79
CA ILE A 156 -9.08 25.70 -27.00
C ILE A 156 -9.75 24.36 -26.61
N ASP A 157 -11.08 24.36 -26.51
CA ASP A 157 -11.91 23.21 -26.11
C ASP A 157 -12.54 22.45 -27.29
N SER A 158 -12.32 22.90 -28.53
CA SER A 158 -12.90 22.29 -29.73
C SER A 158 -11.92 22.28 -30.90
N PRO A 159 -12.01 21.27 -31.79
CA PRO A 159 -11.20 21.22 -33.00
C PRO A 159 -11.37 22.44 -33.90
N ALA A 160 -12.56 23.07 -33.89
CA ALA A 160 -12.82 24.27 -34.68
C ALA A 160 -12.00 25.48 -34.21
N LYS A 161 -11.89 25.68 -32.89
CA LYS A 161 -11.03 26.73 -32.31
C LYS A 161 -9.56 26.49 -32.63
N GLU A 162 -9.10 25.24 -32.53
CA GLU A 162 -7.71 24.88 -32.87
C GLU A 162 -7.40 25.15 -34.35
N GLN A 163 -8.26 24.67 -35.26
CA GLN A 163 -8.09 24.84 -36.70
C GLN A 163 -8.12 26.31 -37.12
N LEU A 164 -8.98 27.12 -36.50
CA LEU A 164 -9.00 28.57 -36.73
C LEU A 164 -7.63 29.19 -36.46
N LEU A 165 -7.06 28.92 -35.28
CA LEU A 165 -5.79 29.48 -34.86
C LEU A 165 -4.61 28.95 -35.70
N GLN A 166 -4.63 27.65 -35.99
CA GLN A 166 -3.66 27.01 -36.88
C GLN A 166 -3.66 27.66 -38.26
N ALA A 167 -4.84 27.87 -38.87
CA ALA A 167 -4.98 28.51 -40.18
C ALA A 167 -4.44 29.95 -40.19
N ARG A 168 -4.69 30.72 -39.13
CA ARG A 168 -4.16 32.10 -39.01
C ARG A 168 -2.65 32.11 -38.89
N LEU A 169 -2.06 31.20 -38.12
CA LEU A 169 -0.61 31.06 -38.01
C LEU A 169 0.02 30.61 -39.33
N SER A 170 -0.60 29.68 -40.05
CA SER A 170 -0.15 29.26 -41.38
C SER A 170 -0.24 30.36 -42.43
N ALA A 171 -1.22 31.27 -42.33
CA ALA A 171 -1.32 32.44 -43.20
C ALA A 171 -0.14 33.43 -43.05
N LEU A 172 0.61 33.35 -41.93
CA LEU A 172 1.86 34.09 -41.71
C LEU A 172 3.09 33.41 -42.33
N GLY A 173 2.91 32.31 -43.06
CA GLY A 173 3.98 31.54 -43.69
C GLY A 173 4.63 30.49 -42.79
N LEU A 174 4.02 30.16 -41.65
CA LEU A 174 4.50 29.12 -40.73
C LEU A 174 4.03 27.74 -41.21
N ALA A 175 4.97 26.82 -41.42
CA ALA A 175 4.70 25.46 -41.88
C ALA A 175 4.51 24.48 -40.71
N GLU A 176 3.68 23.44 -40.93
CA GLU A 176 3.45 22.34 -39.97
C GLU A 176 3.11 22.80 -38.54
N VAL A 177 2.28 23.84 -38.43
CA VAL A 177 1.91 24.44 -37.15
C VAL A 177 1.08 23.47 -36.31
N HIS A 178 1.49 23.21 -35.07
CA HIS A 178 0.73 22.39 -34.12
C HIS A 178 1.05 22.79 -32.69
N ILE A 179 0.24 22.32 -31.73
CA ILE A 179 0.43 22.60 -30.30
C ILE A 179 1.34 21.54 -29.69
N GLU A 180 2.30 21.98 -28.88
CA GLU A 180 3.03 21.13 -27.93
C GLU A 180 2.71 21.51 -26.49
N GLY A 181 2.77 20.51 -25.61
CA GLY A 181 2.68 20.70 -24.17
C GLY A 181 3.92 20.15 -23.46
N ARG A 182 4.41 20.86 -22.44
CA ARG A 182 5.51 20.39 -21.58
C ARG A 182 5.21 20.58 -20.11
N VAL A 183 5.59 19.59 -19.29
CA VAL A 183 5.56 19.66 -17.83
C VAL A 183 6.98 19.78 -17.31
N GLN A 184 7.26 20.87 -16.60
CA GLN A 184 8.59 21.19 -16.06
C GLN A 184 8.59 21.14 -14.53
N PRO A 185 9.52 20.39 -13.92
CA PRO A 185 9.69 20.36 -12.47
C PRO A 185 10.56 21.52 -11.97
N TYR A 186 10.03 22.27 -11.00
CA TYR A 186 10.74 23.32 -10.27
C TYR A 186 10.92 22.91 -8.81
N SER A 187 12.18 22.74 -8.39
CA SER A 187 12.50 22.32 -7.02
C SER A 187 12.07 23.37 -6.01
N ILE A 188 11.51 22.95 -4.88
CA ILE A 188 11.13 23.85 -3.79
C ILE A 188 12.13 23.69 -2.66
N ASN A 189 12.79 24.78 -2.29
CA ASN A 189 13.83 24.80 -1.24
C ASN A 189 13.59 25.93 -0.21
N HIS A 190 12.37 26.45 -0.11
CA HIS A 190 11.96 27.53 0.81
C HIS A 190 10.67 27.15 1.55
N ASN A 191 10.22 27.98 2.49
CA ASN A 191 9.10 27.67 3.40
C ASN A 191 9.37 26.42 4.25
N VAL A 192 10.64 26.20 4.61
CA VAL A 192 11.09 25.12 5.47
C VAL A 192 10.58 25.35 6.89
N VAL A 193 9.70 24.46 7.35
CA VAL A 193 9.10 24.53 8.69
C VAL A 193 9.93 23.75 9.71
N ARG A 194 9.71 24.00 11.00
CA ARG A 194 10.42 23.35 12.11
C ARG A 194 9.49 22.44 12.90
N GLY A 195 10.08 21.40 13.51
CA GLY A 195 9.49 20.61 14.60
C GLY A 195 8.06 20.16 14.32
N GLU A 196 7.13 20.64 15.14
CA GLU A 196 5.70 20.29 15.14
C GLU A 196 4.95 20.56 13.83
N ASN A 197 5.46 21.45 12.98
CA ASN A 197 4.83 21.78 11.70
C ASN A 197 5.34 20.90 10.54
N ALA A 198 6.41 20.13 10.75
CA ALA A 198 6.92 19.18 9.75
C ALA A 198 6.06 17.91 9.73
N LEU A 199 6.12 17.14 8.63
CA LEU A 199 5.50 15.82 8.58
C LEU A 199 6.18 14.89 9.59
N ASN A 200 5.53 14.69 10.73
CA ASN A 200 6.00 13.84 11.83
C ASN A 200 5.00 12.74 12.22
N ASP A 201 3.83 12.70 11.56
CA ASP A 201 2.91 11.57 11.62
C ASP A 201 3.25 10.58 10.49
N CYS A 202 3.60 9.34 10.85
CA CYS A 202 3.87 8.29 9.88
C CYS A 202 2.66 8.04 8.96
N GLY A 203 1.43 8.28 9.44
CA GLY A 203 0.20 8.12 8.69
C GLY A 203 0.19 8.93 7.39
N ASP A 204 0.74 10.15 7.38
CA ASP A 204 0.73 11.04 6.22
C ASP A 204 1.43 10.45 4.97
N CYS A 205 2.36 9.52 5.18
CA CYS A 205 3.06 8.83 4.10
C CYS A 205 2.66 7.35 3.98
N HIS A 206 2.24 6.70 5.06
CA HIS A 206 1.98 5.26 5.08
C HIS A 206 0.49 4.88 4.91
N ASN A 207 -0.43 5.83 4.91
CA ASN A 207 -1.85 5.59 4.67
C ASN A 207 -2.21 5.59 3.16
N GLN A 208 -3.48 5.32 2.83
CA GLN A 208 -3.96 5.39 1.44
C GLN A 208 -3.94 6.80 0.85
N GLY A 209 -4.08 7.83 1.67
CA GLY A 209 -3.98 9.24 1.28
C GLY A 209 -2.55 9.77 1.27
N SER A 210 -1.57 8.89 1.04
CA SER A 210 -0.14 9.20 1.16
C SER A 210 0.26 10.44 0.38
N ARG A 211 1.09 11.30 1.00
CA ARG A 211 1.75 12.43 0.34
C ARG A 211 2.55 12.00 -0.91
N LEU A 212 2.97 10.74 -0.98
CA LEU A 212 3.72 10.17 -2.10
C LEU A 212 2.83 9.82 -3.30
N THR A 213 1.52 9.68 -3.11
CA THR A 213 0.54 9.35 -4.15
C THR A 213 -0.46 10.46 -4.41
N GLN A 214 -0.30 11.62 -3.74
CA GLN A 214 -1.20 12.75 -3.91
C GLN A 214 -1.09 13.34 -5.31
N SER A 215 -2.22 13.41 -6.01
CA SER A 215 -2.30 14.03 -7.33
C SER A 215 -2.12 15.54 -7.28
N MET A 216 -1.65 16.10 -8.40
CA MET A 216 -1.49 17.53 -8.59
C MET A 216 -2.18 17.96 -9.88
N ARG A 217 -3.17 18.85 -9.79
CA ARG A 217 -3.74 19.48 -10.98
C ARG A 217 -2.67 20.32 -11.67
N LEU A 218 -2.49 20.15 -12.96
CA LEU A 218 -1.45 20.79 -13.77
C LEU A 218 -1.96 21.93 -14.63
N ALA A 219 -3.20 21.81 -15.13
CA ALA A 219 -3.87 22.84 -15.91
C ALA A 219 -5.39 22.68 -15.76
N ASP A 220 -6.14 23.76 -15.95
CA ASP A 220 -7.60 23.69 -15.94
C ASP A 220 -8.16 23.06 -17.20
N HIS A 221 -7.44 23.22 -18.32
CA HIS A 221 -7.67 22.59 -19.60
C HIS A 221 -6.33 22.26 -20.28
N ALA A 222 -6.26 21.14 -20.99
CA ALA A 222 -5.10 20.76 -21.79
C ALA A 222 -5.49 20.50 -23.24
N PRO A 223 -5.08 21.37 -24.19
CA PRO A 223 -5.41 21.19 -25.62
C PRO A 223 -4.77 19.92 -26.19
N VAL A 224 -3.58 19.56 -25.71
CA VAL A 224 -2.85 18.33 -26.05
C VAL A 224 -2.32 17.67 -24.78
N MET A 225 -2.03 16.37 -24.83
CA MET A 225 -1.32 15.71 -23.73
C MET A 225 0.14 16.19 -23.72
N PRO A 226 0.62 16.83 -22.63
CA PRO A 226 2.00 17.30 -22.59
C PRO A 226 2.97 16.16 -22.30
N GLU A 227 4.24 16.40 -22.61
CA GLU A 227 5.33 15.51 -22.22
C GLU A 227 6.07 16.07 -20.99
N PHE A 228 6.54 15.17 -20.12
CA PHE A 228 7.42 15.55 -19.02
C PHE A 228 8.83 15.81 -19.57
N VAL A 229 9.46 16.92 -19.17
CA VAL A 229 10.77 17.29 -19.73
C VAL A 229 11.87 16.30 -19.30
N ALA A 230 12.42 15.60 -20.29
CA ALA A 230 13.42 14.54 -20.09
C ALA A 230 14.82 15.03 -19.71
N THR A 231 15.17 16.29 -19.98
CA THR A 231 16.52 16.84 -19.73
C THR A 231 16.72 17.32 -18.28
N THR A 232 16.05 16.70 -17.31
CA THR A 232 16.15 17.05 -15.89
C THR A 232 16.73 15.90 -15.09
N ASN A 233 17.25 16.19 -13.89
CA ASN A 233 17.71 15.18 -12.94
C ASN A 233 16.57 14.63 -12.05
N VAL A 234 15.33 14.71 -12.54
CA VAL A 234 14.10 14.38 -11.80
C VAL A 234 13.30 13.36 -12.60
N SER A 235 12.84 12.29 -11.95
CA SER A 235 11.94 11.34 -12.61
C SER A 235 10.51 11.89 -12.67
N GLY A 236 9.93 11.90 -13.87
CA GLY A 236 8.52 12.18 -14.10
C GLY A 236 7.71 10.89 -14.25
N SER A 237 7.94 9.89 -13.40
CA SER A 237 7.41 8.52 -13.51
C SER A 237 5.91 8.37 -13.18
N GLY A 238 5.27 9.42 -12.68
CA GLY A 238 3.82 9.49 -12.56
C GLY A 238 3.09 9.52 -13.91
N GLU A 239 1.78 9.36 -13.85
CA GLU A 239 0.89 9.38 -15.00
C GLU A 239 0.28 10.77 -15.21
N LEU A 240 0.20 11.19 -16.47
CA LEU A 240 -0.54 12.38 -16.86
C LEU A 240 -1.94 11.97 -17.31
N ILE A 241 -2.95 12.45 -16.60
CA ILE A 241 -4.35 12.10 -16.82
C ILE A 241 -5.09 13.37 -17.24
N ARG A 242 -5.82 13.31 -18.35
CA ARG A 242 -6.80 14.34 -18.72
C ARG A 242 -8.19 13.86 -18.33
N ASP A 243 -8.87 14.60 -17.47
CA ASP A 243 -10.23 14.24 -17.05
C ASP A 243 -11.28 14.57 -18.12
N LEU A 244 -12.54 14.21 -17.86
CA LEU A 244 -13.66 14.45 -18.77
C LEU A 244 -13.96 15.94 -18.97
N ALA A 245 -13.56 16.80 -18.04
CA ALA A 245 -13.71 18.26 -18.13
C ALA A 245 -12.52 18.93 -18.86
N GLY A 246 -11.53 18.15 -19.30
CA GLY A 246 -10.33 18.63 -19.98
C GLY A 246 -9.19 19.03 -19.05
N ALA A 247 -9.37 18.96 -17.73
CA ALA A 247 -8.32 19.31 -16.77
C ALA A 247 -7.20 18.29 -16.78
N LEU A 248 -5.97 18.78 -16.68
CA LEU A 248 -4.78 17.94 -16.63
C LEU A 248 -4.37 17.71 -15.19
N ILE A 249 -4.09 16.45 -14.86
CA ILE A 249 -3.69 16.01 -13.52
C ILE A 249 -2.43 15.15 -13.66
N TYR A 250 -1.46 15.40 -12.78
CA TYR A 250 -0.33 14.51 -12.56
C TYR A 250 -0.64 13.58 -11.38
N GLN A 251 -0.59 12.28 -11.62
CA GLN A 251 -0.80 11.24 -10.62
C GLN A 251 0.53 10.53 -10.36
N PRO A 252 1.20 10.80 -9.22
CA PRO A 252 2.42 10.08 -8.86
C PRO A 252 2.21 8.57 -8.79
N GLN A 253 3.22 7.81 -9.23
CA GLN A 253 3.23 6.35 -9.18
C GLN A 253 4.53 5.83 -8.54
N PRO A 254 4.65 5.83 -7.19
CA PRO A 254 5.86 5.40 -6.49
C PRO A 254 6.37 4.00 -6.87
N ALA A 255 5.48 3.11 -7.32
CA ALA A 255 5.85 1.78 -7.80
C ALA A 255 6.77 1.82 -9.04
N GLN A 256 6.58 2.78 -9.95
CA GLN A 256 7.47 2.97 -11.10
C GLN A 256 8.87 3.43 -10.67
N ASP A 257 8.94 4.16 -9.57
CA ASP A 257 10.16 4.60 -8.89
C ASP A 257 10.79 3.53 -7.97
N ARG A 258 10.26 2.29 -8.01
CA ARG A 258 10.67 1.17 -7.14
C ARG A 258 10.54 1.46 -5.64
N LEU A 259 9.65 2.38 -5.27
CA LEU A 259 9.34 2.70 -3.90
C LEU A 259 8.18 1.83 -3.42
N TYR A 260 8.41 1.09 -2.33
CA TYR A 260 7.37 0.35 -1.62
C TYR A 260 7.16 0.97 -0.25
N ILE A 261 5.93 1.36 0.03
CA ILE A 261 5.54 2.00 1.27
C ILE A 261 4.56 1.09 1.99
N PHE A 262 4.93 0.61 3.17
CA PHE A 262 4.03 -0.20 4.01
C PHE A 262 2.73 0.56 4.27
N GLY A 263 1.59 -0.12 4.13
CA GLY A 263 0.26 0.45 4.28
C GLY A 263 -0.26 1.21 3.04
N ALA A 264 0.58 1.90 2.28
CA ALA A 264 0.15 2.63 1.07
C ALA A 264 0.27 1.79 -0.21
N SER A 265 1.35 1.03 -0.37
CA SER A 265 1.65 0.20 -1.56
C SER A 265 1.04 -1.21 -1.51
N ARG A 266 -0.14 -1.36 -0.88
CA ARG A 266 -0.78 -2.66 -0.63
C ARG A 266 -1.18 -3.34 -1.94
N ASN A 267 -1.04 -4.66 -1.99
CA ASN A 267 -1.57 -5.43 -3.11
C ASN A 267 -3.01 -5.89 -2.84
N SER A 268 -3.97 -5.24 -3.48
CA SER A 268 -5.41 -5.51 -3.30
C SER A 268 -5.83 -6.91 -3.76
N TRP A 269 -5.08 -7.55 -4.65
CA TRP A 269 -5.36 -8.92 -5.08
C TRP A 269 -5.02 -9.93 -3.99
N MET A 270 -3.85 -9.81 -3.37
CA MET A 270 -3.44 -10.67 -2.25
C MET A 270 -4.37 -10.48 -1.05
N ASP A 271 -4.79 -9.24 -0.78
CA ASP A 271 -5.77 -8.96 0.28
C ASP A 271 -7.10 -9.67 0.04
N ARG A 272 -7.61 -9.63 -1.20
CA ARG A 272 -8.84 -10.33 -1.56
C ARG A 272 -8.70 -11.84 -1.42
N LEU A 273 -7.59 -12.41 -1.87
CA LEU A 273 -7.33 -13.84 -1.75
C LEU A 273 -7.26 -14.28 -0.29
N GLY A 274 -6.52 -13.54 0.55
CA GLY A 274 -6.42 -13.80 1.98
C GLY A 274 -7.75 -13.65 2.71
N ALA A 275 -8.50 -12.58 2.42
CA ALA A 275 -9.82 -12.35 2.98
C ALA A 275 -10.82 -13.43 2.57
N LEU A 276 -10.77 -13.91 1.32
CA LEU A 276 -11.61 -15.02 0.85
C LEU A 276 -11.27 -16.33 1.59
N ALA A 277 -9.98 -16.64 1.80
CA ALA A 277 -9.58 -17.82 2.57
C ALA A 277 -10.08 -17.75 4.02
N PHE A 278 -9.95 -16.59 4.66
CA PHE A 278 -10.44 -16.36 6.02
C PHE A 278 -11.96 -16.44 6.10
N ALA A 279 -12.68 -15.73 5.23
CA ALA A 279 -14.14 -15.74 5.19
C ALA A 279 -14.68 -17.14 4.88
N GLY A 280 -14.08 -17.85 3.91
CA GLY A 280 -14.44 -19.23 3.58
C GLY A 280 -14.27 -20.17 4.78
N THR A 281 -13.17 -20.02 5.53
CA THR A 281 -12.95 -20.78 6.76
C THR A 281 -13.99 -20.44 7.82
N LEU A 282 -14.27 -19.15 8.03
CA LEU A 282 -15.26 -18.67 8.99
C LEU A 282 -16.68 -19.19 8.67
N PHE A 283 -17.14 -19.06 7.44
CA PHE A 283 -18.43 -19.59 7.01
C PHE A 283 -18.47 -21.11 7.07
N GLY A 284 -17.36 -21.78 6.72
CA GLY A 284 -17.21 -23.22 6.85
C GLY A 284 -17.41 -23.68 8.29
N VAL A 285 -16.72 -23.08 9.26
CA VAL A 285 -16.86 -23.46 10.68
C VAL A 285 -18.23 -23.09 11.26
N LEU A 286 -18.80 -21.94 10.88
CA LEU A 286 -20.14 -21.54 11.32
C LEU A 286 -21.22 -22.47 10.77
N GLY A 287 -21.14 -22.80 9.48
CA GLY A 287 -22.06 -23.73 8.83
C GLY A 287 -21.93 -25.14 9.42
N HIS A 288 -20.71 -25.65 9.54
CA HIS A 288 -20.45 -26.95 10.13
C HIS A 288 -20.89 -27.01 11.61
N GLY A 289 -20.59 -25.99 12.41
CA GLY A 289 -21.04 -25.88 13.80
C GLY A 289 -22.57 -25.83 13.93
N THR A 290 -23.24 -25.07 13.07
CA THR A 290 -24.71 -24.97 13.04
C THR A 290 -25.35 -26.31 12.67
N LEU A 291 -24.85 -26.98 11.63
CA LEU A 291 -25.32 -28.32 11.24
C LEU A 291 -25.14 -29.33 12.37
N ARG A 292 -24.01 -29.27 13.08
CA ARG A 292 -23.74 -30.14 14.23
C ARG A 292 -24.73 -29.90 15.37
N TYR A 293 -25.01 -28.65 15.68
CA TYR A 293 -26.01 -28.27 16.69
C TYR A 293 -27.43 -28.72 16.30
N LEU A 294 -27.82 -28.53 15.04
CA LEU A 294 -29.12 -28.98 14.53
C LEU A 294 -29.25 -30.51 14.53
N ALA A 295 -28.18 -31.23 14.17
CA ALA A 295 -28.15 -32.69 14.20
C ALA A 295 -28.29 -33.22 15.64
N TRP A 296 -27.53 -32.66 16.58
CA TRP A 296 -27.64 -32.99 18.00
C TRP A 296 -29.04 -32.72 18.57
N ARG A 297 -29.66 -31.59 18.21
CA ARG A 297 -31.06 -31.29 18.60
C ARG A 297 -32.06 -32.32 18.10
N ARG A 298 -31.83 -32.90 16.91
CA ARG A 298 -32.71 -33.93 16.33
C ARG A 298 -32.45 -35.32 16.91
N ARG A 299 -31.20 -35.62 17.29
CA ARG A 299 -30.77 -36.90 17.83
C ARG A 299 -29.75 -36.65 18.95
N PRO A 300 -30.21 -36.49 20.20
CA PRO A 300 -29.30 -36.35 21.33
C PRO A 300 -28.49 -37.64 21.46
N HIS A 301 -27.16 -37.51 21.41
CA HIS A 301 -26.27 -38.66 21.64
C HIS A 301 -26.34 -39.11 23.10
N GLY A 302 -26.19 -40.41 23.33
CA GLY A 302 -26.06 -40.98 24.68
C GLY A 302 -24.78 -40.50 25.35
N VAL A 303 -24.70 -40.67 26.68
CA VAL A 303 -23.47 -40.37 27.42
C VAL A 303 -22.39 -41.33 26.98
N GLU A 304 -21.39 -40.84 26.26
CA GLU A 304 -20.20 -41.64 25.94
C GLU A 304 -19.38 -41.84 27.21
N HIS A 305 -18.86 -43.06 27.39
CA HIS A 305 -17.96 -43.36 28.50
C HIS A 305 -16.63 -42.66 28.26
N THR A 306 -16.25 -41.75 29.15
CA THR A 306 -14.99 -41.03 29.08
C THR A 306 -14.08 -41.38 30.25
N ARG A 307 -12.77 -41.36 29.99
CA ARG A 307 -11.73 -41.48 31.00
C ARG A 307 -10.89 -40.20 31.08
N ARG A 308 -10.56 -39.80 32.31
CA ARG A 308 -9.71 -38.63 32.57
C ARG A 308 -8.24 -38.97 32.38
N VAL A 309 -7.60 -38.32 31.40
CA VAL A 309 -6.18 -38.55 31.06
C VAL A 309 -5.39 -37.25 31.16
N ARG A 310 -4.18 -37.31 31.71
CA ARG A 310 -3.25 -36.16 31.71
C ARG A 310 -2.62 -36.02 30.32
N MET A 311 -3.19 -35.15 29.50
CA MET A 311 -2.74 -34.92 28.13
C MET A 311 -1.54 -33.99 28.01
N TYR A 312 -1.49 -32.92 28.81
CA TYR A 312 -0.52 -31.85 28.66
C TYR A 312 0.24 -31.54 29.96
N ASP A 313 1.57 -31.52 29.90
CA ASP A 313 2.43 -31.07 30.99
C ASP A 313 2.47 -29.53 31.10
N ALA A 314 3.01 -29.00 32.20
CA ALA A 314 2.99 -27.56 32.48
C ALA A 314 3.79 -26.75 31.45
N TYR A 315 4.94 -27.28 31.02
CA TYR A 315 5.80 -26.65 30.02
C TYR A 315 5.07 -26.51 28.68
N ARG A 316 4.45 -27.58 28.18
CA ARG A 316 3.69 -27.55 26.92
C ARG A 316 2.54 -26.54 26.97
N ARG A 317 1.85 -26.43 28.11
CA ARG A 317 0.78 -25.44 28.30
C ARG A 317 1.31 -24.01 28.25
N PHE A 318 2.37 -23.73 29.01
CA PHE A 318 2.99 -22.41 29.00
C PHE A 318 3.47 -22.02 27.59
N TRP A 319 4.21 -22.92 26.94
CA TRP A 319 4.72 -22.72 25.58
C TRP A 319 3.60 -22.43 24.58
N HIS A 320 2.52 -23.22 24.62
CA HIS A 320 1.36 -23.02 23.76
C HIS A 320 0.70 -21.66 23.97
N TRP A 321 0.42 -21.27 25.23
CA TRP A 321 -0.27 -20.00 25.50
C TRP A 321 0.59 -18.78 25.20
N LEU A 322 1.90 -18.86 25.43
CA LEU A 322 2.85 -17.83 25.00
C LEU A 322 2.84 -17.68 23.47
N GLN A 323 2.90 -18.79 22.74
CA GLN A 323 2.84 -18.79 21.27
C GLN A 323 1.49 -18.27 20.75
N ALA A 324 0.37 -18.77 21.27
CA ALA A 324 -0.96 -18.39 20.84
C ALA A 324 -1.22 -16.89 21.06
N THR A 325 -0.88 -16.36 22.24
CA THR A 325 -1.03 -14.94 22.55
C THR A 325 -0.13 -14.09 21.65
N SER A 326 1.12 -14.50 21.44
CA SER A 326 2.06 -13.78 20.58
C SER A 326 1.55 -13.71 19.14
N ILE A 327 1.09 -14.84 18.57
CA ILE A 327 0.56 -14.89 17.21
C ILE A 327 -0.71 -14.02 17.08
N LEU A 328 -1.63 -14.09 18.04
CA LEU A 328 -2.85 -13.26 18.01
C LEU A 328 -2.54 -11.76 17.99
N VAL A 329 -1.62 -11.31 18.85
CA VAL A 329 -1.23 -9.90 18.88
C VAL A 329 -0.39 -9.52 17.66
N LEU A 330 0.44 -10.42 17.13
CA LEU A 330 1.16 -10.21 15.86
C LEU A 330 0.21 -10.07 14.67
N LEU A 331 -0.85 -10.87 14.60
CA LEU A 331 -1.88 -10.73 13.56
C LEU A 331 -2.61 -9.39 13.68
N LEU A 332 -2.97 -8.98 14.89
CA LEU A 332 -3.62 -7.69 15.12
C LEU A 332 -2.72 -6.52 14.74
N THR A 333 -1.48 -6.50 15.26
CA THR A 333 -0.51 -5.44 14.97
C THR A 333 -0.12 -5.42 13.50
N GLY A 334 0.05 -6.60 12.87
CA GLY A 334 0.29 -6.72 11.43
C GLY A 334 -0.86 -6.18 10.59
N LEU A 335 -2.11 -6.44 10.98
CA LEU A 335 -3.30 -5.88 10.33
C LEU A 335 -3.35 -4.34 10.44
N ILE A 336 -3.00 -3.78 11.60
CA ILE A 336 -2.92 -2.33 11.81
C ILE A 336 -1.83 -1.70 10.93
N ILE A 337 -0.63 -2.32 10.85
CA ILE A 337 0.46 -1.86 9.98
C ILE A 337 0.06 -1.96 8.50
N HIS A 338 -0.68 -3.00 8.13
CA HIS A 338 -1.14 -3.24 6.77
C HIS A 338 -2.29 -2.30 6.35
N ARG A 339 -3.14 -1.88 7.29
CA ARG A 339 -4.31 -1.01 7.07
C ARG A 339 -4.35 0.19 8.03
N PRO A 340 -3.35 1.08 8.01
CA PRO A 340 -3.33 2.23 8.91
C PRO A 340 -4.50 3.20 8.66
N ASP A 341 -5.11 3.17 7.47
CA ASP A 341 -6.30 3.94 7.11
C ASP A 341 -7.52 3.62 7.99
N ILE A 342 -7.70 2.35 8.37
CA ILE A 342 -8.84 1.90 9.19
C ILE A 342 -8.53 2.09 10.69
N PHE A 343 -7.26 1.98 11.05
CA PHE A 343 -6.79 1.90 12.44
C PHE A 343 -6.03 3.16 12.87
N SER A 344 -6.44 4.33 12.40
CA SER A 344 -5.78 5.63 12.63
C SER A 344 -5.70 6.06 14.11
N VAL A 345 -6.51 5.45 14.98
CA VAL A 345 -6.49 5.71 16.43
C VAL A 345 -5.22 5.18 17.11
N PHE A 346 -4.55 4.18 16.50
CA PHE A 346 -3.34 3.60 17.07
C PHE A 346 -2.08 4.31 16.59
N SER A 347 -1.11 4.50 17.50
CA SER A 347 0.21 5.02 17.13
C SER A 347 0.92 4.05 16.19
N PHE A 348 1.12 4.43 14.93
CA PHE A 348 1.78 3.61 13.92
C PHE A 348 3.17 3.13 14.37
N ARG A 349 3.97 4.06 14.91
CA ARG A 349 5.28 3.73 15.51
C ARG A 349 5.17 2.72 16.65
N GLY A 350 4.26 2.95 17.60
CA GLY A 350 4.09 2.07 18.75
C GLY A 350 3.72 0.64 18.33
N VAL A 351 2.84 0.51 17.34
CA VAL A 351 2.42 -0.77 16.78
C VAL A 351 3.58 -1.50 16.11
N ILE A 352 4.42 -0.82 15.32
CA ILE A 352 5.62 -1.41 14.71
C ILE A 352 6.58 -1.93 15.78
N THR A 353 6.84 -1.12 16.82
CA THR A 353 7.71 -1.54 17.93
C THR A 353 7.16 -2.78 18.62
N LEU A 354 5.87 -2.79 18.94
CA LEU A 354 5.22 -3.95 19.57
C LEU A 354 5.26 -5.19 18.68
N HIS A 355 4.99 -5.05 17.38
CA HIS A 355 5.06 -6.14 16.41
C HIS A 355 6.46 -6.76 16.38
N ASN A 356 7.51 -5.94 16.28
CA ASN A 356 8.88 -6.43 16.23
C ASN A 356 9.31 -7.12 17.53
N VAL A 357 8.95 -6.56 18.69
CA VAL A 357 9.25 -7.18 20.00
C VAL A 357 8.59 -8.54 20.12
N LEU A 358 7.30 -8.64 19.76
CA LEU A 358 6.58 -9.92 19.81
C LEU A 358 7.10 -10.92 18.77
N ALA A 359 7.55 -10.46 17.61
CA ALA A 359 8.15 -11.32 16.59
C ALA A 359 9.45 -11.94 17.13
N VAL A 360 10.30 -11.15 17.79
CA VAL A 360 11.52 -11.65 18.44
C VAL A 360 11.19 -12.64 19.55
N ILE A 361 10.20 -12.34 20.41
CA ILE A 361 9.73 -13.28 21.45
C ILE A 361 9.27 -14.60 20.83
N LEU A 362 8.48 -14.54 19.75
CA LEU A 362 7.99 -15.73 19.05
C LEU A 362 9.13 -16.54 18.44
N VAL A 363 10.12 -15.90 17.82
CA VAL A 363 11.31 -16.56 17.25
C VAL A 363 12.12 -17.25 18.35
N ILE A 364 12.39 -16.57 19.46
CA ILE A 364 13.08 -17.15 20.61
C ILE A 364 12.31 -18.36 21.16
N ASN A 365 10.99 -18.23 21.31
CA ASN A 365 10.12 -19.33 21.74
C ASN A 365 10.14 -20.52 20.76
N ALA A 366 10.18 -20.27 19.46
CA ALA A 366 10.29 -21.30 18.43
C ALA A 366 11.65 -22.02 18.48
N VAL A 367 12.76 -21.29 18.67
CA VAL A 367 14.11 -21.86 18.80
C VAL A 367 14.21 -22.74 20.04
N PHE A 368 13.73 -22.27 21.20
CA PHE A 368 13.72 -23.10 22.41
C PHE A 368 12.83 -24.34 22.26
N SER A 369 11.69 -24.21 21.57
CA SER A 369 10.85 -25.35 21.25
C SER A 369 11.56 -26.38 20.37
N LEU A 370 12.23 -25.92 19.31
CA LEU A 370 13.01 -26.79 18.42
C LEU A 370 14.09 -27.53 19.21
N PHE A 371 14.86 -26.82 20.03
CA PHE A 371 15.88 -27.43 20.89
C PHE A 371 15.28 -28.47 21.84
N TYR A 372 14.17 -28.15 22.50
CA TYR A 372 13.48 -29.08 23.40
C TYR A 372 13.04 -30.37 22.69
N HIS A 373 12.48 -30.27 21.49
CA HIS A 373 12.01 -31.43 20.72
C HIS A 373 13.16 -32.28 20.17
N LEU A 374 14.29 -31.65 19.82
CA LEU A 374 15.51 -32.36 19.43
C LEU A 374 16.14 -33.08 20.63
N ALA A 375 16.23 -32.43 21.80
CA ALA A 375 16.84 -32.98 22.99
C ALA A 375 16.02 -34.12 23.64
N THR A 376 14.71 -34.16 23.44
CA THR A 376 13.81 -35.14 24.07
C THR A 376 13.35 -36.27 23.14
N GLU A 377 13.87 -36.35 21.91
CA GLU A 377 13.41 -37.24 20.82
C GLU A 377 11.89 -37.18 20.51
N ARG A 378 11.18 -36.17 21.02
CA ARG A 378 9.73 -35.98 20.84
C ARG A 378 9.35 -35.51 19.43
N MET A 379 10.31 -35.27 18.56
CA MET A 379 10.08 -34.94 17.14
C MET A 379 9.22 -35.99 16.43
N ARG A 380 9.30 -37.26 16.85
CA ARG A 380 8.49 -38.36 16.28
C ARG A 380 6.97 -38.16 16.45
N GLU A 381 6.53 -37.33 17.40
CA GLU A 381 5.10 -37.00 17.60
C GLU A 381 4.50 -36.22 16.40
N TYR A 382 5.33 -35.51 15.61
CA TYR A 382 4.89 -34.59 14.56
C TYR A 382 5.16 -35.09 13.12
N ILE A 383 5.79 -36.25 12.97
CA ILE A 383 6.13 -36.83 11.67
C ILE A 383 4.97 -37.73 11.21
N PRO A 384 4.33 -37.46 10.05
CA PRO A 384 3.34 -38.36 9.47
C PRO A 384 3.93 -39.75 9.22
N ARG A 385 3.21 -40.82 9.58
CA ARG A 385 3.65 -42.20 9.28
C ARG A 385 3.52 -42.45 7.77
N PRO A 386 4.56 -42.93 7.06
CA PRO A 386 4.51 -43.04 5.60
C PRO A 386 3.54 -44.11 5.05
N HIS A 387 3.20 -45.13 5.84
CA HIS A 387 2.26 -46.19 5.44
C HIS A 387 0.88 -45.97 6.08
N GLY A 388 -0.19 -46.06 5.28
CA GLY A 388 -1.60 -45.95 5.75
C GLY A 388 -2.14 -44.53 5.93
N PHE A 389 -1.28 -43.51 5.86
CA PHE A 389 -1.66 -42.11 6.12
C PHE A 389 -2.76 -41.57 5.20
N PHE A 390 -2.78 -41.95 3.92
CA PHE A 390 -3.81 -41.52 2.98
C PHE A 390 -5.17 -42.12 3.32
N ASP A 391 -5.22 -43.41 3.64
CA ASP A 391 -6.45 -44.10 4.05
C ASP A 391 -6.98 -43.52 5.36
N ASP A 392 -6.10 -43.30 6.33
CA ASP A 392 -6.42 -42.71 7.62
C ASP A 392 -6.94 -41.26 7.48
N SER A 393 -6.35 -40.48 6.55
CA SER A 393 -6.79 -39.12 6.24
C SER A 393 -8.16 -39.10 5.57
N ILE A 394 -8.46 -40.07 4.69
CA ILE A 394 -9.78 -40.23 4.08
C ILE A 394 -10.82 -40.62 5.14
N ALA A 395 -10.48 -41.54 6.05
CA ALA A 395 -11.36 -41.92 7.15
C ALA A 395 -11.68 -40.71 8.06
N GLN A 396 -10.65 -39.93 8.43
CA GLN A 396 -10.84 -38.70 9.20
C GLN A 396 -11.70 -37.67 8.45
N THR A 397 -11.50 -37.53 7.14
CA THR A 397 -12.28 -36.60 6.31
C THR A 397 -13.75 -37.02 6.25
N LYS A 398 -14.04 -38.31 6.04
CA LYS A 398 -15.41 -38.84 6.06
C LYS A 398 -16.10 -38.63 7.41
N TYR A 399 -15.36 -38.76 8.51
CA TYR A 399 -15.87 -38.47 9.84
C TYR A 399 -16.31 -37.01 9.96
N TYR A 400 -15.45 -36.04 9.63
CA TYR A 400 -15.82 -34.62 9.72
C TYR A 400 -16.92 -34.23 8.73
N LEU A 401 -16.99 -34.83 7.54
CA LEU A 401 -18.02 -34.51 6.55
C LEU A 401 -19.39 -35.16 6.84
N SER A 402 -19.44 -36.28 7.56
CA SER A 402 -20.67 -37.05 7.75
C SER A 402 -20.81 -37.68 9.13
N GLY A 403 -19.77 -38.41 9.59
CA GLY A 403 -19.84 -39.21 10.82
C GLY A 403 -20.14 -38.38 12.07
N ILE A 404 -19.53 -37.20 12.21
CA ILE A 404 -19.73 -36.28 13.33
C ILE A 404 -21.18 -35.78 13.44
N PHE A 405 -21.91 -35.70 12.33
CA PHE A 405 -23.33 -35.30 12.33
C PHE A 405 -24.25 -36.48 12.69
N LYS A 406 -23.76 -37.70 12.56
CA LYS A 406 -24.49 -38.93 12.89
C LYS A 406 -24.22 -39.40 14.32
N GLY A 407 -23.21 -38.83 15.00
CA GLY A 407 -22.70 -39.32 16.28
C GLY A 407 -22.00 -40.66 16.17
N GLU A 408 -21.35 -40.91 15.04
CA GLU A 408 -20.42 -42.02 14.95
C GLU A 408 -19.22 -41.73 15.88
N PRO A 409 -18.58 -42.75 16.47
CA PRO A 409 -17.40 -42.54 17.30
C PRO A 409 -16.23 -42.01 16.47
N HIS A 410 -15.32 -41.25 17.10
CA HIS A 410 -14.15 -40.72 16.39
C HIS A 410 -13.27 -41.87 15.83
N PRO A 411 -12.79 -41.80 14.57
CA PRO A 411 -12.08 -42.94 13.95
C PRO A 411 -10.73 -43.26 14.58
N PHE A 412 -10.16 -42.36 15.37
CA PHE A 412 -8.87 -42.53 16.02
C PHE A 412 -8.95 -42.20 17.51
N GLU A 413 -8.41 -43.08 18.34
CA GLU A 413 -8.28 -42.86 19.78
C GLU A 413 -7.24 -41.79 20.08
N LYS A 414 -7.60 -40.82 20.94
CA LYS A 414 -6.67 -39.80 21.43
C LYS A 414 -5.89 -40.35 22.62
N ARG A 415 -4.58 -40.50 22.50
CA ARG A 415 -3.72 -41.00 23.58
C ARG A 415 -2.69 -39.96 24.01
N ALA A 416 -2.15 -40.10 25.23
CA ALA A 416 -1.13 -39.19 25.74
C ALA A 416 0.18 -39.23 24.92
N ASP A 417 0.46 -40.35 24.25
CA ASP A 417 1.61 -40.58 23.36
C ASP A 417 1.27 -40.36 21.87
N ASP A 418 -0.02 -40.36 21.49
CA ASP A 418 -0.50 -40.08 20.15
C ASP A 418 -1.76 -39.20 20.19
N ARG A 419 -1.53 -37.88 20.32
CA ARG A 419 -2.59 -36.89 20.62
C ARG A 419 -3.31 -36.34 19.39
N MET A 420 -2.81 -36.64 18.19
CA MET A 420 -3.20 -35.94 16.96
C MET A 420 -3.72 -36.90 15.91
N ASN A 421 -4.82 -36.52 15.27
CA ASN A 421 -5.33 -37.25 14.12
C ASN A 421 -4.47 -37.00 12.86
N PRO A 422 -4.62 -37.79 11.78
CA PRO A 422 -3.80 -37.67 10.57
C PRO A 422 -3.84 -36.27 9.92
N ILE A 423 -5.02 -35.66 9.84
CA ILE A 423 -5.19 -34.32 9.24
C ILE A 423 -4.54 -33.24 10.12
N GLN A 424 -4.64 -33.36 11.44
CA GLN A 424 -3.94 -32.47 12.37
C GLN A 424 -2.42 -32.61 12.23
N LYS A 425 -1.89 -33.84 12.15
CA LYS A 425 -0.45 -34.08 11.92
C LYS A 425 0.02 -33.41 10.62
N LEU A 426 -0.74 -33.56 9.53
CA LEU A 426 -0.44 -32.88 8.26
C LEU A 426 -0.45 -31.36 8.40
N THR A 427 -1.45 -30.84 9.09
CA THR A 427 -1.63 -29.40 9.31
C THR A 427 -0.47 -28.83 10.12
N TYR A 428 -0.11 -29.48 11.23
CA TYR A 428 1.05 -29.08 12.04
C TYR A 428 2.37 -29.24 11.28
N PHE A 429 2.53 -30.29 10.49
CA PHE A 429 3.70 -30.46 9.62
C PHE A 429 3.84 -29.27 8.65
N GLY A 430 2.76 -28.90 7.95
CA GLY A 430 2.74 -27.74 7.07
C GLY A 430 2.99 -26.42 7.81
N ILE A 431 2.42 -26.23 9.00
CA ILE A 431 2.63 -25.02 9.79
C ILE A 431 4.08 -24.91 10.25
N LEU A 432 4.64 -25.96 10.84
CA LEU A 432 5.97 -25.93 11.44
C LEU A 432 7.09 -25.90 10.40
N ASN A 433 6.89 -26.52 9.24
CA ASN A 433 7.93 -26.63 8.22
C ASN A 433 7.75 -25.66 7.03
N VAL A 434 6.57 -25.07 6.86
CA VAL A 434 6.30 -24.15 5.74
C VAL A 434 5.82 -22.79 6.25
N LEU A 435 4.63 -22.69 6.84
CA LEU A 435 4.03 -21.38 7.13
C LEU A 435 4.84 -20.58 8.17
N LEU A 436 5.21 -21.20 9.30
CA LEU A 436 5.95 -20.52 10.35
C LEU A 436 7.36 -20.11 9.91
N PRO A 437 8.18 -21.00 9.31
CA PRO A 437 9.47 -20.60 8.74
C PRO A 437 9.35 -19.51 7.69
N LEU A 438 8.34 -19.57 6.83
CA LEU A 438 8.12 -18.55 5.80
C LEU A 438 7.72 -17.20 6.41
N GLN A 439 6.84 -17.18 7.41
CA GLN A 439 6.48 -15.95 8.14
C GLN A 439 7.70 -15.33 8.84
N ILE A 440 8.52 -16.15 9.50
CA ILE A 440 9.76 -15.71 10.16
C ILE A 440 10.75 -15.18 9.12
N ALA A 441 11.01 -15.93 8.05
CA ALA A 441 11.98 -15.55 7.02
C ALA A 441 11.58 -14.23 6.35
N THR A 442 10.33 -14.11 5.91
CA THR A 442 9.82 -12.88 5.30
C THR A 442 9.84 -11.70 6.29
N GLY A 443 9.49 -11.93 7.56
CA GLY A 443 9.54 -10.90 8.60
C GLY A 443 10.95 -10.40 8.89
N VAL A 444 11.92 -11.32 9.00
CA VAL A 444 13.35 -10.99 9.18
C VAL A 444 13.91 -10.23 7.99
N LEU A 445 13.56 -10.64 6.76
CA LEU A 445 14.01 -9.94 5.54
C LEU A 445 13.42 -8.53 5.42
N ILE A 446 12.14 -8.36 5.79
CA ILE A 446 11.49 -7.04 5.85
C ILE A 446 12.17 -6.17 6.91
N TRP A 447 12.36 -6.70 8.13
CA TRP A 447 12.99 -5.97 9.23
C TRP A 447 14.46 -5.61 8.94
N GLY A 448 15.19 -6.50 8.26
CA GLY A 448 16.59 -6.36 7.91
C GLY A 448 16.87 -5.62 6.59
N VAL A 449 15.85 -5.11 5.89
CA VAL A 449 16.01 -4.51 4.55
C VAL A 449 17.00 -3.33 4.55
N GLN A 450 17.09 -2.58 5.65
CA GLN A 450 18.06 -1.50 5.84
C GLN A 450 19.51 -2.01 5.86
N ARG A 451 19.73 -3.24 6.34
CA ARG A 451 21.06 -3.81 6.52
C ARG A 451 21.48 -4.69 5.36
N TRP A 452 20.53 -5.39 4.73
CA TRP A 452 20.77 -6.31 3.62
C TRP A 452 19.85 -6.02 2.42
N PRO A 453 19.92 -4.81 1.82
CA PRO A 453 19.03 -4.43 0.72
C PRO A 453 19.20 -5.31 -0.52
N GLU A 454 20.43 -5.74 -0.82
CA GLU A 454 20.73 -6.61 -1.97
C GLU A 454 20.04 -7.98 -1.84
N LEU A 455 20.10 -8.58 -0.65
CA LEU A 455 19.44 -9.86 -0.38
C LEU A 455 17.91 -9.75 -0.49
N ALA A 456 17.32 -8.67 0.02
CA ALA A 456 15.90 -8.43 -0.13
C ALA A 456 15.52 -8.24 -1.62
N SER A 457 16.34 -7.50 -2.36
CA SER A 457 16.10 -7.23 -3.79
C SER A 457 16.19 -8.50 -4.67
N SER A 458 17.12 -9.41 -4.38
CA SER A 458 17.26 -10.67 -5.11
C SER A 458 16.08 -11.63 -4.89
N LEU A 459 15.39 -11.48 -3.76
CA LEU A 459 14.17 -12.21 -3.42
C LEU A 459 12.88 -11.47 -3.83
N GLY A 460 12.98 -10.52 -4.77
CA GLY A 460 11.83 -9.78 -5.33
C GLY A 460 11.48 -8.48 -4.60
N GLY A 461 12.29 -8.07 -3.61
CA GLY A 461 12.15 -6.80 -2.89
C GLY A 461 10.93 -6.74 -1.96
N LEU A 462 10.72 -5.57 -1.39
CA LEU A 462 9.58 -5.31 -0.49
C LEU A 462 8.20 -5.61 -1.12
N PRO A 463 7.93 -5.34 -2.42
CA PRO A 463 6.63 -5.66 -3.01
C PRO A 463 6.26 -7.14 -2.90
N LEU A 464 7.21 -8.04 -3.15
CA LEU A 464 6.97 -9.48 -3.03
C LEU A 464 7.01 -9.93 -1.57
N LEU A 465 8.03 -9.53 -0.81
CA LEU A 465 8.21 -9.95 0.59
C LEU A 465 7.01 -9.56 1.46
N ALA A 466 6.54 -8.32 1.38
CA ALA A 466 5.39 -7.84 2.15
C ALA A 466 4.08 -8.53 1.71
N SER A 467 3.92 -8.80 0.41
CA SER A 467 2.76 -9.53 -0.11
C SER A 467 2.71 -10.97 0.41
N VAL A 468 3.85 -11.68 0.39
CA VAL A 468 3.95 -13.05 0.93
C VAL A 468 3.74 -13.05 2.44
N HIS A 469 4.38 -12.13 3.17
CA HIS A 469 4.23 -12.02 4.63
C HIS A 469 2.77 -11.79 5.04
N SER A 470 2.05 -10.93 4.30
CA SER A 470 0.64 -10.64 4.53
C SER A 470 -0.25 -11.83 4.18
N LEU A 471 0.04 -12.53 3.08
CA LEU A 471 -0.72 -13.72 2.70
C LEU A 471 -0.56 -14.86 3.72
N VAL A 472 0.66 -15.12 4.18
CA VAL A 472 0.90 -16.15 5.21
C VAL A 472 0.23 -15.77 6.53
N ALA A 473 0.18 -14.49 6.89
CA ALA A 473 -0.58 -14.00 8.04
C ALA A 473 -2.09 -14.29 7.89
N TRP A 474 -2.69 -14.09 6.71
CA TRP A 474 -4.08 -14.49 6.43
C TRP A 474 -4.32 -15.99 6.59
N LEU A 475 -3.37 -16.82 6.17
CA LEU A 475 -3.45 -18.27 6.35
C LEU A 475 -3.34 -18.65 7.83
N PHE A 476 -2.50 -17.99 8.61
CA PHE A 476 -2.45 -18.17 10.07
C PHE A 476 -3.76 -17.76 10.75
N ALA A 477 -4.36 -16.63 10.36
CA ALA A 477 -5.66 -16.20 10.87
C ALA A 477 -6.74 -17.24 10.57
N SER A 478 -6.76 -17.77 9.34
CA SER A 478 -7.69 -18.83 8.92
C SER A 478 -7.46 -20.11 9.73
N PHE A 479 -6.20 -20.52 9.88
CA PHE A 479 -5.83 -21.67 10.71
C PHE A 479 -6.32 -21.51 12.14
N ILE A 480 -6.16 -20.35 12.78
CA ILE A 480 -6.61 -20.13 14.16
C ILE A 480 -8.12 -20.33 14.28
N VAL A 481 -8.91 -19.80 13.34
CA VAL A 481 -10.38 -20.00 13.32
C VAL A 481 -10.73 -21.49 13.23
N GLY A 482 -10.12 -22.21 12.29
CA GLY A 482 -10.32 -23.66 12.14
C GLY A 482 -9.83 -24.44 13.36
N HIS A 483 -8.67 -24.09 13.91
CA HIS A 483 -8.07 -24.73 15.07
C HIS A 483 -8.96 -24.60 16.31
N VAL A 484 -9.38 -23.38 16.66
CA VAL A 484 -10.29 -23.13 17.77
C VAL A 484 -11.61 -23.88 17.57
N TYR A 485 -12.15 -23.89 16.34
CA TYR A 485 -13.35 -24.66 16.04
C TYR A 485 -13.17 -26.16 16.31
N LEU A 486 -12.08 -26.77 15.86
CA LEU A 486 -11.81 -28.20 16.07
C LEU A 486 -11.63 -28.54 17.56
N THR A 487 -11.20 -27.61 18.41
CA THR A 487 -11.17 -27.86 19.87
C THR A 487 -12.56 -28.09 20.48
N THR A 488 -13.61 -27.65 19.77
CA THR A 488 -15.00 -27.83 20.20
C THR A 488 -15.61 -29.16 19.77
N THR A 489 -14.88 -30.01 19.05
CA THR A 489 -15.38 -31.30 18.55
C THR A 489 -15.08 -32.48 19.49
N GLY A 490 -14.61 -32.21 20.71
CA GLY A 490 -14.42 -33.26 21.73
C GLY A 490 -15.72 -33.61 22.47
N ALA A 491 -15.61 -34.45 23.51
CA ALA A 491 -16.74 -34.95 24.31
C ALA A 491 -17.68 -33.83 24.80
N THR A 492 -17.11 -32.67 25.15
CA THR A 492 -17.88 -31.43 25.31
C THR A 492 -17.23 -30.29 24.50
N PRO A 493 -17.98 -29.23 24.14
CA PRO A 493 -17.44 -28.12 23.36
C PRO A 493 -16.25 -27.38 24.01
N LEU A 494 -16.02 -27.55 25.31
CA LEU A 494 -14.93 -26.91 26.04
C LEU A 494 -13.85 -27.89 26.49
N GLU A 495 -14.00 -29.20 26.25
CA GLU A 495 -13.11 -30.20 26.84
C GLU A 495 -11.67 -30.07 26.32
N GLY A 496 -11.49 -29.82 25.02
CA GLY A 496 -10.16 -29.55 24.45
C GLY A 496 -9.49 -28.31 25.04
N ILE A 497 -10.27 -27.24 25.27
CA ILE A 497 -9.78 -25.99 25.88
C ILE A 497 -9.42 -26.23 27.36
N ARG A 498 -10.27 -26.94 28.09
CA ARG A 498 -10.05 -27.33 29.48
C ARG A 498 -8.78 -28.18 29.61
N GLY A 499 -8.53 -29.10 28.69
CA GLY A 499 -7.28 -29.85 28.58
C GLY A 499 -6.07 -28.95 28.46
N MET A 500 -6.14 -27.93 27.59
CA MET A 500 -5.04 -26.99 27.37
C MET A 500 -4.78 -26.02 28.54
N VAL A 501 -5.78 -25.79 29.40
CA VAL A 501 -5.65 -24.95 30.61
C VAL A 501 -5.19 -25.78 31.80
N THR A 502 -5.86 -26.91 32.07
CA THR A 502 -5.66 -27.72 33.29
C THR A 502 -4.63 -28.84 33.12
N GLY A 503 -4.40 -29.29 31.89
CA GLY A 503 -3.57 -30.45 31.55
C GLY A 503 -4.31 -31.79 31.53
N TYR A 504 -5.58 -31.82 31.94
CA TYR A 504 -6.41 -33.03 31.98
C TYR A 504 -7.57 -32.93 31.01
N GLU A 505 -7.83 -34.01 30.28
CA GLU A 505 -8.90 -34.11 29.29
C GLU A 505 -9.71 -35.38 29.52
N GLU A 506 -11.03 -35.29 29.38
CA GLU A 506 -11.94 -36.44 29.29
C GLU A 506 -11.94 -37.00 27.86
N VAL A 507 -11.52 -38.24 27.70
CA VAL A 507 -11.37 -38.91 26.39
C VAL A 507 -12.31 -40.09 26.28
N GLU A 508 -12.93 -40.28 25.11
CA GLU A 508 -13.77 -41.44 24.79
C GLU A 508 -13.02 -42.77 25.02
N ASP A 509 -13.66 -43.71 25.71
CA ASP A 509 -13.17 -45.08 25.86
C ASP A 509 -13.42 -45.85 24.56
N HIS A 510 -12.36 -46.00 23.75
CA HIS A 510 -12.42 -46.90 22.59
C HIS A 510 -12.37 -48.36 23.05
N PRO A 511 -13.30 -49.23 22.61
CA PRO A 511 -13.15 -50.66 22.85
C PRO A 511 -11.87 -51.13 22.15
N GLY A 512 -10.93 -51.66 22.93
CA GLY A 512 -9.68 -52.20 22.39
C GLY A 512 -9.95 -53.28 21.34
N PRO A 513 -9.00 -53.55 20.42
CA PRO A 513 -9.18 -54.61 19.43
C PRO A 513 -9.51 -55.90 20.18
N ALA A 514 -10.60 -56.56 19.77
CA ALA A 514 -10.94 -57.89 20.26
C ALA A 514 -9.69 -58.76 20.09
N LYS A 515 -9.16 -59.25 21.21
CA LYS A 515 -7.95 -60.08 21.25
C LYS A 515 -8.13 -61.37 20.46
#